data_AF-B4EP71-F1
#
_entry.id   AF-B4EP71-F1
#
_cell.length_a   1.000
_cell.length_b   1.000
_cell.length_c   1.000
_cell.angle_alpha   90.00
_cell.angle_beta   90.00
_cell.angle_gamma   90.00
#
_symmetry.space_group_name_H-M   'P 1'
#
loop_
_entity.id
_entity.type
_entity.pdbx_description
1 polymer ?
#
loop_
_entity_poly.entity_id
_entity_poly.type
_entity_poly.pdbx_seq_one_letter_code
_entity_poly.pdbx_strand_id
1 'polypeptide(L)'
;MALVPIPQLPHIQPPTTYVDPDQIIALYTPKQHPGCAELILNLRGADGKVRSVFADLTVAAAVLAYGPFVPVELQRITNDVATDYHVRASAIIELAPRPDGHANLWLTNGDCKAITPAAYAAVVGALAGPAVAAAGHI
;
A
#
# COMPACT_ATOMS: atom_id res chain seq x y z
N MET A 1 20.92 7.98 -0.22
CA MET A 1 19.61 7.60 0.34
C MET A 1 19.84 7.17 1.79
N ALA A 2 19.00 7.63 2.72
CA ALA A 2 19.14 7.35 4.14
C ALA A 2 18.21 6.18 4.52
N LEU A 3 18.75 5.13 5.12
CA LEU A 3 17.95 4.02 5.63
C LEU A 3 17.23 4.45 6.90
N VAL A 4 15.95 4.09 7.02
CA VAL A 4 15.14 4.36 8.21
C VAL A 4 15.01 3.06 9.02
N PRO A 5 15.26 3.10 10.35
CA PRO A 5 14.97 1.95 11.21
C PRO A 5 13.47 1.73 11.31
N ILE A 6 13.03 0.49 11.09
CA ILE A 6 11.67 0.02 11.32
C ILE A 6 11.69 -0.91 12.53
N PRO A 7 11.15 -0.45 13.68
CA PRO A 7 10.92 -1.32 14.84
C PRO A 7 10.06 -2.52 14.42
N GLN A 8 10.56 -3.73 14.64
CA GLN A 8 9.82 -4.96 14.37
C GLN A 8 9.07 -5.42 15.61
N LEU A 9 8.13 -6.35 15.41
CA LEU A 9 7.49 -7.04 16.52
C LEU A 9 8.56 -7.73 17.41
N PRO A 10 8.37 -7.77 18.75
CA PRO A 10 9.38 -8.28 19.68
C PRO A 10 9.88 -9.70 19.42
N HIS A 11 9.08 -10.52 18.72
CA HIS A 11 9.39 -11.91 18.39
C HIS A 11 10.04 -12.10 17.01
N ILE A 12 10.22 -11.03 16.24
CA ILE A 12 10.90 -11.03 14.94
C ILE A 12 12.36 -10.64 15.15
N GLN A 13 13.29 -11.50 14.71
CA GLN A 13 14.72 -11.22 14.76
C GLN A 13 15.28 -10.95 13.34
N PRO A 14 16.07 -9.87 13.15
CA PRO A 14 16.44 -8.86 14.14
C PRO A 14 15.26 -7.94 14.52
N PRO A 15 15.24 -7.36 15.74
CA PRO A 15 14.13 -6.55 16.25
C PRO A 15 13.99 -5.19 15.55
N THR A 16 14.93 -4.84 14.69
CA THR A 16 14.87 -3.65 13.84
C THR A 16 15.35 -4.03 12.45
N THR A 17 14.61 -3.64 11.43
CA THR A 17 15.05 -3.73 10.03
C THR A 17 15.26 -2.33 9.47
N TYR A 18 16.38 -2.11 8.80
CA TYR A 18 16.65 -0.85 8.12
C TYR A 18 16.15 -0.94 6.68
N VAL A 19 15.24 -0.05 6.31
CA VAL A 19 14.65 -0.03 4.97
C VAL A 19 14.74 1.38 4.42
N ASP A 20 14.99 1.45 3.12
CA ASP A 20 14.83 2.69 2.38
C ASP A 20 13.33 3.01 2.24
N PRO A 21 12.84 4.16 2.75
CA PRO A 21 11.42 4.50 2.69
C PRO A 21 10.82 4.45 1.29
N ASP A 22 11.62 4.73 0.25
CA ASP A 22 11.18 4.69 -1.15
C ASP A 22 10.90 3.25 -1.62
N GLN A 23 11.43 2.24 -0.92
CA GLN A 23 11.08 0.84 -1.17
C GLN A 23 9.72 0.45 -0.59
N ILE A 24 9.14 1.19 0.37
CA ILE A 24 7.83 0.83 0.91
C ILE A 24 6.77 1.26 -0.09
N ILE A 25 6.05 0.32 -0.71
CA ILE A 25 5.06 0.64 -1.76
C ILE A 25 3.62 0.44 -1.32
N ALA A 26 3.40 -0.37 -0.30
CA ALA A 26 2.09 -0.54 0.28
C ALA A 26 2.19 -0.93 1.76
N LEU A 27 1.08 -0.79 2.49
CA LEU A 27 0.96 -1.23 3.86
C LEU A 27 -0.47 -1.61 4.21
N TYR A 28 -0.63 -2.47 5.21
CA TYR A 28 -1.93 -2.88 5.70
C TYR A 28 -1.83 -3.50 7.10
N THR A 29 -2.97 -3.72 7.75
CA THR A 29 -3.04 -4.45 9.02
C THR A 29 -3.11 -5.96 8.73
N PRO A 30 -2.09 -6.76 9.04
CA PRO A 30 -2.12 -8.20 8.82
C PRO A 30 -3.06 -8.88 9.82
N LYS A 31 -3.77 -9.93 9.37
CA LYS A 31 -4.72 -10.67 10.23
C LYS A 31 -4.04 -11.37 11.41
N GLN A 32 -2.80 -11.81 11.22
CA GLN A 32 -2.02 -12.55 12.22
C GLN A 32 -1.54 -11.67 13.36
N HIS A 33 -1.41 -10.36 13.13
CA HIS A 33 -0.86 -9.41 14.08
C HIS A 33 -1.73 -8.13 14.11
N PRO A 34 -2.94 -8.19 14.70
CA PRO A 34 -3.79 -7.02 14.82
C PRO A 34 -3.08 -5.95 15.66
N GLY A 35 -3.06 -4.71 15.16
CA GLY A 35 -2.41 -3.57 15.80
C GLY A 35 -1.02 -3.23 15.24
N CYS A 36 -0.45 -4.06 14.37
CA CYS A 36 0.77 -3.76 13.65
C CYS A 36 0.50 -3.43 12.17
N ALA A 37 1.51 -2.93 11.47
CA ALA A 37 1.46 -2.69 10.04
C ALA A 37 2.43 -3.62 9.33
N GLU A 38 1.97 -4.35 8.32
CA GLU A 38 2.85 -5.04 7.38
C GLU A 38 3.17 -4.08 6.24
N LEU A 39 4.46 -3.79 6.05
CA LEU A 39 4.98 -2.90 5.01
C LEU A 39 5.47 -3.75 3.84
N ILE A 40 4.85 -3.56 2.68
CA ILE A 40 5.19 -4.24 1.43
C ILE A 40 6.28 -3.46 0.70
N LEU A 41 7.33 -4.16 0.30
CA LEU A 41 8.49 -3.56 -0.35
C LEU A 41 8.44 -3.68 -1.88
N ASN A 42 9.11 -2.76 -2.57
CA ASN A 42 9.33 -2.74 -4.02
C ASN A 42 10.38 -3.76 -4.46
N LEU A 43 10.34 -4.95 -3.87
CA LEU A 43 11.37 -5.96 -3.98
C LEU A 43 10.71 -7.33 -3.92
N ARG A 44 11.31 -8.28 -4.64
CA ARG A 44 10.99 -9.71 -4.50
C ARG A 44 12.15 -10.46 -3.86
N GLY A 45 11.81 -11.48 -3.09
CA GLY A 45 12.76 -12.48 -2.64
C GLY A 45 13.27 -13.34 -3.80
N ALA A 46 14.31 -14.12 -3.53
CA ALA A 46 14.84 -15.09 -4.49
C ALA A 46 13.81 -16.20 -4.84
N ASP A 47 12.82 -16.41 -3.98
CA ASP A 47 11.68 -17.30 -4.18
C ASP A 47 10.57 -16.66 -5.05
N GLY A 48 10.80 -15.45 -5.56
CA GLY A 48 9.84 -14.70 -6.34
C GLY A 48 8.68 -14.12 -5.53
N LYS A 49 8.67 -14.24 -4.19
CA LYS A 49 7.62 -13.64 -3.36
C LYS A 49 7.89 -12.17 -3.10
N VAL A 50 6.82 -11.40 -2.95
CA VAL A 50 6.90 -10.02 -2.49
C VAL A 50 7.55 -9.99 -1.11
N ARG A 51 8.51 -9.09 -0.91
CA ARG A 51 9.10 -8.88 0.41
C ARG A 51 8.24 -7.95 1.25
N SER A 52 8.14 -8.28 2.53
CA SER A 52 7.46 -7.46 3.52
C SER A 52 8.20 -7.42 4.85
N VAL A 53 7.83 -6.44 5.68
CA VAL A 53 8.42 -6.16 6.98
C VAL A 53 7.29 -5.82 7.95
N PHE A 54 7.29 -6.38 9.16
CA PHE A 54 6.24 -6.10 10.15
C PHE A 54 6.69 -4.98 11.07
N ALA A 55 6.07 -3.81 10.96
CA ALA A 55 6.37 -2.68 11.81
C ALA A 55 5.53 -2.73 13.09
N ASP A 56 6.16 -2.52 14.24
CA ASP A 56 5.51 -2.43 15.56
C ASP A 56 4.82 -1.07 15.76
N LEU A 57 3.87 -0.77 14.87
CA LEU A 57 3.11 0.46 14.81
C LEU A 57 1.81 0.23 14.03
N THR A 58 0.77 1.02 14.32
CA THR A 58 -0.51 0.91 13.62
C THR A 58 -0.38 1.40 12.17
N VAL A 59 -1.29 0.97 11.28
CA VAL A 59 -1.38 1.50 9.90
C VAL A 59 -1.46 3.03 9.87
N ALA A 60 -2.26 3.64 10.76
CA ALA A 60 -2.35 5.11 10.84
C ALA A 60 -1.01 5.76 11.19
N ALA A 61 -0.26 5.20 12.16
CA ALA A 61 1.08 5.66 12.48
C ALA A 61 2.07 5.43 11.33
N ALA A 62 1.94 4.31 10.60
CA ALA A 62 2.78 3.98 9.44
C ALA A 62 2.59 4.98 8.31
N VAL A 63 1.34 5.38 8.05
CA VAL A 63 0.99 6.38 7.04
C VAL A 63 1.62 7.74 7.39
N LEU A 64 1.59 8.13 8.66
CA LEU A 64 2.25 9.36 9.12
C LEU A 64 3.78 9.29 9.02
N ALA A 65 4.37 8.13 9.32
CA ALA A 65 5.82 7.95 9.34
C ALA A 65 6.44 7.78 7.95
N TYR A 66 5.75 7.11 7.03
CA TYR A 66 6.30 6.67 5.75
C TYR A 66 5.51 7.19 4.54
N GLY A 67 4.40 7.91 4.74
CA GLY A 67 3.52 8.37 3.67
C GLY A 67 4.11 9.43 2.75
N PRO A 68 3.35 9.88 1.75
CA PRO A 68 1.90 9.66 1.57
C PRO A 68 1.53 8.31 0.96
N PHE A 69 0.35 7.80 1.31
CA PHE A 69 -0.28 6.61 0.72
C PHE A 69 -1.74 6.90 0.35
N VAL A 70 -2.24 6.24 -0.69
CA VAL A 70 -3.63 6.25 -1.12
C VAL A 70 -4.34 5.07 -0.45
N PRO A 71 -5.45 5.27 0.28
CA PRO A 71 -6.25 4.17 0.81
C PRO A 71 -6.96 3.43 -0.33
N VAL A 72 -6.90 2.10 -0.29
CA VAL A 72 -7.42 1.17 -1.27
C VAL A 72 -8.14 0.04 -0.54
N GLU A 73 -9.45 0.01 -0.70
CA GLU A 73 -10.23 -1.12 -0.21
C GLU A 73 -10.09 -2.30 -1.20
N LEU A 74 -9.59 -3.44 -0.70
CA LEU A 74 -9.44 -4.65 -1.51
C LEU A 74 -10.78 -5.37 -1.69
N GLN A 75 -10.98 -5.96 -2.88
CA GLN A 75 -12.08 -6.90 -3.12
C GLN A 75 -11.88 -8.13 -2.23
N ARG A 76 -12.88 -8.41 -1.39
CA ARG A 76 -12.88 -9.52 -0.45
C ARG A 76 -13.12 -10.83 -1.21
N ILE A 77 -12.21 -11.80 -1.06
CA ILE A 77 -12.42 -13.19 -1.52
C ILE A 77 -13.15 -14.00 -0.41
N THR A 78 -13.07 -13.57 0.85
CA THR A 78 -13.77 -14.17 2.02
C THR A 78 -14.42 -13.10 2.91
N ASN A 79 -15.43 -13.49 3.71
CA ASN A 79 -16.28 -12.62 4.55
C ASN A 79 -15.57 -11.89 5.73
N ASP A 80 -14.24 -11.76 5.75
CA ASP A 80 -13.47 -11.09 6.83
C ASP A 80 -13.35 -9.59 6.59
N VAL A 81 -13.36 -8.75 7.64
CA VAL A 81 -13.31 -7.26 7.58
C VAL A 81 -12.41 -6.77 6.44
N ALA A 82 -12.87 -5.79 5.65
CA ALA A 82 -12.09 -5.24 4.55
C ALA A 82 -10.70 -4.84 5.05
N THR A 83 -9.66 -5.30 4.38
CA THR A 83 -8.30 -4.88 4.70
C THR A 83 -8.11 -3.49 4.11
N ASP A 84 -7.95 -2.49 4.97
CA ASP A 84 -7.57 -1.13 4.58
C ASP A 84 -6.12 -1.15 4.06
N TYR A 85 -5.99 -1.45 2.78
CA TYR A 85 -4.71 -1.50 2.09
C TYR A 85 -4.34 -0.07 1.68
N HIS A 86 -3.10 0.34 1.87
CA HIS A 86 -2.65 1.69 1.57
C HIS A 86 -1.49 1.57 0.59
N VAL A 87 -1.53 2.28 -0.53
CA VAL A 87 -0.60 2.11 -1.65
C VAL A 87 0.05 3.44 -2.02
N ARG A 88 1.36 3.45 -2.28
CA ARG A 88 2.00 4.65 -2.85
C ARG A 88 1.52 4.86 -4.28
N ALA A 89 1.08 6.07 -4.59
CA ALA A 89 0.66 6.44 -5.95
C ALA A 89 1.76 6.16 -6.99
N SER A 90 3.02 6.42 -6.67
CA SER A 90 4.18 6.15 -7.54
C SER A 90 4.46 4.67 -7.79
N ALA A 91 3.91 3.78 -6.96
CA ALA A 91 4.06 2.34 -7.11
C ALA A 91 2.98 1.70 -7.98
N ILE A 92 2.00 2.48 -8.45
CA ILE A 92 0.91 1.98 -9.29
C ILE A 92 1.38 2.00 -10.75
N ILE A 93 1.46 0.82 -11.37
CA ILE A 93 1.78 0.68 -12.80
C ILE A 93 0.51 0.74 -13.65
N GLU A 94 -0.53 0.04 -13.22
CA GLU A 94 -1.74 -0.12 -14.01
C GLU A 94 -2.98 -0.27 -13.13
N LEU A 95 -4.08 0.32 -13.59
CA LEU A 95 -5.43 0.15 -13.07
C LEU A 95 -6.34 -0.34 -14.18
N ALA A 96 -6.66 -1.64 -14.17
CA ALA A 96 -7.45 -2.28 -15.21
C ALA A 96 -8.87 -2.59 -14.68
N PRO A 97 -9.92 -1.90 -15.16
CA PRO A 97 -11.30 -2.21 -14.78
C PRO A 97 -11.70 -3.61 -15.28
N ARG A 98 -12.59 -4.27 -14.54
CA ARG A 98 -13.11 -5.61 -14.82
C ARG A 98 -14.60 -5.56 -15.21
N PRO A 99 -15.11 -6.56 -15.96
CA PRO A 99 -16.52 -6.63 -16.34
C PRO A 99 -17.50 -6.75 -15.16
N ASP A 100 -17.03 -7.20 -13.99
CA ASP A 100 -17.81 -7.34 -12.75
C ASP A 100 -17.93 -6.04 -11.94
N GLY A 101 -17.37 -4.93 -12.45
CA GLY A 101 -17.35 -3.62 -11.78
C GLY A 101 -16.18 -3.40 -10.83
N HIS A 102 -15.34 -4.41 -10.60
CA HIS A 102 -14.09 -4.28 -9.84
C HIS A 102 -12.94 -3.77 -10.71
N ALA A 103 -11.75 -3.63 -10.14
CA ALA A 103 -10.54 -3.37 -10.91
C ALA A 103 -9.35 -4.18 -10.40
N ASN A 104 -8.40 -4.45 -11.28
CA ASN A 104 -7.07 -4.95 -10.91
C ASN A 104 -6.13 -3.75 -10.75
N LEU A 105 -5.43 -3.71 -9.63
CA LEU A 105 -4.35 -2.79 -9.32
C LEU A 105 -3.02 -3.54 -9.43
N TRP A 106 -2.17 -3.12 -10.36
CA TRP A 106 -0.83 -3.66 -10.54
C TRP A 106 0.22 -2.73 -9.94
N LEU A 107 1.09 -3.30 -9.10
CA LEU A 107 2.14 -2.57 -8.40
C LEU A 107 3.53 -2.80 -9.02
N THR A 108 4.48 -1.91 -8.74
CA THR A 108 5.85 -1.96 -9.24
C THR A 108 6.64 -3.21 -8.85
N ASN A 109 6.27 -3.86 -7.74
CA ASN A 109 6.83 -5.16 -7.37
C ASN A 109 6.16 -6.33 -8.10
N GLY A 110 5.26 -6.09 -9.06
CA GLY A 110 4.49 -7.10 -9.79
C GLY A 110 3.36 -7.74 -8.98
N ASP A 111 3.03 -7.22 -7.80
CA ASP A 111 1.83 -7.64 -7.05
C ASP A 111 0.57 -7.14 -7.77
N CYS A 112 -0.48 -7.96 -7.72
CA CYS A 112 -1.77 -7.66 -8.34
C CYS A 112 -2.86 -7.81 -7.29
N LYS A 113 -3.62 -6.75 -7.08
CA LYS A 113 -4.74 -6.73 -6.13
C LYS A 113 -6.04 -6.46 -6.86
N ALA A 114 -7.07 -7.21 -6.54
CA ALA A 114 -8.42 -6.85 -6.94
C ALA A 114 -8.98 -5.83 -5.93
N ILE A 115 -9.58 -4.75 -6.43
CA ILE A 115 -10.07 -3.61 -5.62
C ILE A 115 -11.55 -3.36 -5.88
N THR A 116 -12.24 -2.73 -4.93
CA THR A 116 -13.66 -2.40 -5.08
C THR A 116 -13.88 -1.21 -6.02
N PRO A 117 -15.08 -1.06 -6.62
CA PRO A 117 -15.37 0.09 -7.49
C PRO A 117 -15.15 1.45 -6.79
N ALA A 118 -15.45 1.54 -5.49
CA ALA A 118 -15.21 2.74 -4.69
C ALA A 118 -13.71 3.02 -4.54
N ALA A 119 -12.90 1.99 -4.26
CA ALA A 119 -11.45 2.12 -4.22
C ALA A 119 -10.86 2.52 -5.58
N TYR A 120 -11.35 1.94 -6.68
CA TYR A 120 -10.93 2.33 -8.02
C TYR A 120 -11.17 3.83 -8.28
N ALA A 121 -12.37 4.33 -7.99
CA ALA A 121 -12.68 5.75 -8.14
C ALA A 121 -11.78 6.64 -7.26
N ALA A 122 -11.51 6.24 -6.03
CA ALA A 122 -10.63 6.96 -5.11
C ALA A 122 -9.18 7.02 -5.64
N VAL A 123 -8.65 5.91 -6.14
CA VAL A 123 -7.30 5.85 -6.70
C VAL A 123 -7.20 6.68 -7.97
N VAL A 124 -8.18 6.59 -8.88
CA VAL A 124 -8.22 7.42 -10.09
C VAL A 124 -8.25 8.91 -9.73
N GLY A 125 -9.07 9.31 -8.75
CA GLY A 125 -9.13 10.69 -8.27
C GLY A 125 -7.80 11.16 -7.66
N ALA A 126 -7.13 10.30 -6.88
CA ALA A 126 -5.83 10.62 -6.29
C ALA A 126 -4.72 10.74 -7.34
N LEU A 127 -4.74 9.92 -8.39
CA LEU A 127 -3.76 9.95 -9.49
C LEU A 127 -4.00 11.11 -10.46
N ALA A 128 -5.24 11.58 -10.62
CA ALA A 128 -5.56 12.73 -11.46
C ALA A 128 -5.02 14.06 -10.89
N GLY A 129 -4.61 14.09 -9.61
CA GLY A 129 -4.16 15.29 -8.91
C GLY A 129 -5.28 16.33 -8.73
N PRO A 130 -5.06 17.40 -7.94
CA PRO A 130 -5.89 18.57 -8.07
C PRO A 130 -5.68 19.09 -9.50
N ALA A 131 -6.73 19.02 -10.33
CA ALA A 131 -6.76 19.80 -11.55
C ALA A 131 -6.41 21.23 -11.14
N VAL A 132 -5.24 21.72 -11.54
CA VAL A 132 -4.93 23.14 -11.46
C VAL A 132 -6.13 23.81 -12.13
N ALA A 133 -6.85 24.62 -11.36
CA ALA A 133 -7.90 25.49 -11.86
C ALA A 133 -7.25 26.52 -12.80
N ALA A 134 -6.84 26.07 -13.98
CA ALA A 134 -6.46 26.90 -15.10
C ALA A 134 -7.72 27.13 -15.94
N ALA A 135 -8.70 27.81 -15.35
CA ALA A 135 -9.83 28.34 -16.08
C ALA A 135 -10.38 29.58 -15.38
N GLY A 136 -10.02 30.74 -15.92
CA GLY A 136 -10.84 31.94 -15.82
C GLY A 136 -10.45 32.94 -14.74
N HIS A 137 -9.40 33.72 -15.00
CA HIS A 137 -9.51 35.14 -14.76
C HIS A 137 -9.48 35.86 -16.10
N ILE A 138 -10.55 36.62 -16.28
CA ILE A 138 -10.93 37.49 -17.39
C ILE A 138 -9.96 38.68 -17.45
#